data_AF-A0A956K0P8-F1
#
_entry.id   AF-A0A956K0P8-F1
#
_cell.length_a   1.000
_cell.length_b   1.000
_cell.length_c   1.000
_cell.angle_alpha   90.00
_cell.angle_beta   90.00
_cell.angle_gamma   90.00
#
_symmetry.space_group_name_H-M   'P 1'
#
loop_
_entity.id
_entity.type
_entity.pdbx_description
1 polymer ?
#
loop_
_entity_poly.entity_id
_entity_poly.type
_entity_poly.pdbx_seq_one_letter_code
_entity_poly.pdbx_strand_id
1 'polypeptide(L)'
;GAVNVARRARLQLGVVNVSSDPDVVAIGVVSLVRGGRTEVEASVDSNQLGAVLLRHGGRRWHSVYGVGGRGPDAATDAAMTDVPAVWMYGVGMGPTWRGRATTVDVDAMAWQVNHGAGHDGDLSLLSQLRVSAAWDLGAVGVVAGVAGNVYVSTRPDAPRDVLFRTTGDLGDDPGRARVRVWPTVFVGVRR
;
A
#
# COMPACT_ATOMS: atom_id res chain seq x y z
N GLY A 1 8.89 -18.51 12.61
CA GLY A 1 9.50 -18.19 13.93
C GLY A 1 9.54 -16.67 14.09
N ALA A 2 9.63 -16.14 15.32
CA ALA A 2 9.67 -14.68 15.54
C ALA A 2 10.87 -14.01 14.85
N VAL A 3 12.03 -14.67 14.85
CA VAL A 3 13.21 -14.28 14.08
C VAL A 3 13.69 -15.49 13.29
N ASN A 4 13.91 -15.33 11.99
CA ASN A 4 14.45 -16.36 11.12
C ASN A 4 15.72 -15.84 10.42
N VAL A 5 16.86 -16.44 10.75
CA VAL A 5 18.18 -16.08 10.20
C VAL A 5 18.67 -17.26 9.38
N ALA A 6 18.83 -17.10 8.06
CA ALA A 6 19.41 -18.14 7.23
C ALA A 6 20.41 -17.56 6.21
N ARG A 7 21.51 -18.28 5.99
CA ARG A 7 22.55 -17.93 5.00
C ARG A 7 22.23 -18.42 3.58
N ARG A 8 21.43 -19.49 3.45
CA ARG A 8 20.89 -20.05 2.20
C ARG A 8 19.52 -20.68 2.51
N ALA A 9 18.45 -20.10 2.00
CA ALA A 9 17.10 -20.63 2.17
C ALA A 9 16.26 -20.26 0.94
N ARG A 10 15.34 -21.14 0.53
CA ARG A 10 14.41 -20.86 -0.58
C ARG A 10 13.17 -20.10 -0.11
N LEU A 11 12.77 -20.28 1.15
CA LEU A 11 11.60 -19.65 1.78
C LEU A 11 11.92 -19.36 3.25
N GLN A 12 11.62 -18.15 3.70
CA GLN A 12 11.62 -17.77 5.12
C GLN A 12 10.25 -17.20 5.49
N LEU A 13 9.67 -17.73 6.58
CA LEU A 13 8.42 -17.26 7.16
C LEU A 13 8.67 -16.86 8.62
N GLY A 14 8.42 -15.60 8.96
CA GLY A 14 8.71 -15.06 10.30
C GLY A 14 8.32 -13.61 10.48
N VAL A 15 8.36 -13.08 11.71
CA VAL A 15 8.10 -11.65 11.96
C VAL A 15 9.29 -10.82 11.47
N VAL A 16 10.50 -11.27 11.77
CA VAL A 16 11.75 -10.71 11.25
C VAL A 16 12.51 -11.78 10.47
N ASN A 17 12.80 -11.53 9.20
CA ASN A 17 13.59 -12.39 8.34
C ASN A 17 14.91 -11.70 7.98
N VAL A 18 16.03 -12.40 8.15
CA VAL A 18 17.36 -11.91 7.75
C VAL A 18 18.00 -12.95 6.81
N SER A 19 18.38 -12.50 5.62
CA SER A 19 19.01 -13.34 4.61
C SER A 19 20.14 -12.63 3.88
N SER A 20 21.20 -13.38 3.57
CA SER A 20 22.27 -12.96 2.65
C SER A 20 22.06 -13.46 1.23
N ASP A 21 20.98 -14.19 0.98
CA ASP A 21 20.61 -14.76 -0.32
C ASP A 21 19.57 -13.86 -1.01
N PRO A 22 19.90 -13.21 -2.14
CA PRO A 22 18.99 -12.30 -2.84
C PRO A 22 17.84 -13.01 -3.55
N ASP A 23 17.88 -14.34 -3.71
CA ASP A 23 16.82 -15.15 -4.33
C ASP A 23 15.84 -15.76 -3.31
N VAL A 24 16.02 -15.49 -2.00
CA VAL A 24 15.09 -15.96 -0.97
C VAL A 24 13.72 -15.31 -1.11
N VAL A 25 12.66 -16.10 -0.89
CA VAL A 25 11.32 -15.57 -0.62
C VAL A 25 11.20 -15.35 0.89
N ALA A 26 11.39 -14.11 1.34
CA ALA A 26 11.24 -13.73 2.74
C ALA A 26 9.86 -13.12 2.98
N ILE A 27 9.02 -13.83 3.73
CA ILE A 27 7.63 -13.46 4.05
C ILE A 27 7.58 -13.10 5.53
N GLY A 28 7.49 -11.80 5.83
CA GLY A 28 7.49 -11.29 7.20
C GLY A 28 7.24 -9.79 7.32
N VAL A 29 7.06 -9.33 8.56
CA VAL A 29 6.82 -7.91 8.88
C VAL A 29 8.08 -7.09 8.59
N VAL A 30 9.27 -7.62 8.89
CA VAL A 30 10.55 -6.99 8.53
C VAL A 30 11.44 -8.01 7.85
N SER A 31 11.83 -7.76 6.60
CA SER A 31 12.71 -8.65 5.84
C SER A 31 13.95 -7.89 5.37
N LEU A 32 15.13 -8.24 5.92
CA LEU A 32 16.44 -7.66 5.57
C LEU A 32 17.20 -8.63 4.67
N VAL A 33 17.28 -8.31 3.38
CA VAL A 33 17.95 -9.17 2.37
C VAL A 33 19.17 -8.44 1.80
N ARG A 34 20.37 -8.94 2.12
CA ARG A 34 21.64 -8.33 1.68
C ARG A 34 21.87 -8.61 0.19
N GLY A 35 22.15 -7.57 -0.61
CA GLY A 35 22.26 -7.68 -2.08
C GLY A 35 20.92 -7.73 -2.82
N GLY A 36 19.83 -7.45 -2.10
CA GLY A 36 18.48 -7.35 -2.64
C GLY A 36 18.14 -5.99 -3.23
N ARG A 37 16.84 -5.72 -3.35
CA ARG A 37 16.24 -4.47 -3.84
C ARG A 37 15.89 -3.57 -2.66
N THR A 38 16.15 -2.27 -2.81
CA THR A 38 15.57 -1.21 -2.00
C THR A 38 15.11 -0.12 -2.95
N GLU A 39 13.82 0.15 -3.01
CA GLU A 39 13.25 1.19 -3.87
C GLU A 39 12.22 2.01 -3.10
N VAL A 40 12.16 3.31 -3.37
CA VAL A 40 11.17 4.23 -2.83
C VAL A 40 10.28 4.70 -3.98
N GLU A 41 8.96 4.58 -3.82
CA GLU A 41 7.95 5.08 -4.76
C GLU A 41 7.11 6.17 -4.10
N ALA A 42 6.85 7.26 -4.82
CA ALA A 42 5.83 8.23 -4.47
C ALA A 42 4.76 8.24 -5.57
N SER A 43 3.50 8.04 -5.21
CA SER A 43 2.40 7.89 -6.16
C SER A 43 1.15 8.65 -5.71
N VAL A 44 0.33 9.05 -6.67
CA VAL A 44 -1.03 9.57 -6.45
C VAL A 44 -2.01 8.76 -7.29
N ASP A 45 -3.18 8.45 -6.73
CA ASP A 45 -4.23 7.70 -7.42
C ASP A 45 -5.37 8.59 -7.95
N SER A 46 -6.29 7.97 -8.69
CA SER A 46 -7.48 8.62 -9.26
C SER A 46 -8.43 9.23 -8.23
N ASN A 47 -8.31 8.86 -6.96
CA ASN A 47 -9.08 9.41 -5.84
C ASN A 47 -8.27 10.45 -5.06
N GLN A 48 -7.16 10.93 -5.63
CA GLN A 48 -6.23 11.90 -5.04
C GLN A 48 -5.58 11.40 -3.75
N LEU A 49 -5.49 10.08 -3.57
CA LEU A 49 -4.80 9.49 -2.44
C LEU A 49 -3.30 9.45 -2.76
N GLY A 50 -2.51 10.19 -2.00
CA GLY A 50 -1.06 10.18 -2.08
C GLY A 50 -0.48 9.04 -1.24
N ALA A 51 0.55 8.36 -1.73
CA ALA A 51 1.27 7.34 -0.99
C ALA A 51 2.78 7.39 -1.27
N VAL A 52 3.57 7.12 -0.24
CA VAL A 52 5.01 6.85 -0.31
C VAL A 52 5.23 5.43 0.14
N LEU A 53 5.85 4.62 -0.71
CA LEU A 53 6.14 3.21 -0.49
C LEU A 53 7.64 2.96 -0.46
N LEU A 54 8.09 2.20 0.52
CA LEU A 54 9.41 1.60 0.57
C LEU A 54 9.28 0.11 0.25
N ARG A 55 9.89 -0.33 -0.86
CA ARG A 55 10.02 -1.75 -1.21
C ARG A 55 11.41 -2.24 -0.83
N HIS A 56 11.47 -3.28 -0.02
CA HIS A 56 12.74 -3.86 0.42
C HIS A 56 12.66 -5.39 0.46
N GLY A 57 13.65 -6.07 -0.13
CA GLY A 57 13.69 -7.53 -0.11
C GLY A 57 14.56 -8.13 -1.22
N GLY A 58 14.27 -9.37 -1.61
CA GLY A 58 15.00 -10.09 -2.65
C GLY A 58 14.72 -9.59 -4.07
N ARG A 59 15.32 -10.24 -5.07
CA ARG A 59 15.21 -9.88 -6.49
C ARG A 59 13.88 -10.24 -7.14
N ARG A 60 13.12 -11.14 -6.52
CA ARG A 60 11.84 -11.67 -7.05
C ARG A 60 10.66 -11.44 -6.11
N TRP A 61 10.94 -11.12 -4.85
CA TRP A 61 9.94 -10.92 -3.79
C TRP A 61 10.43 -9.85 -2.83
N HIS A 62 9.53 -8.98 -2.41
CA HIS A 62 9.83 -7.87 -1.50
C HIS A 62 8.71 -7.67 -0.48
N SER A 63 9.09 -7.07 0.65
CA SER A 63 8.16 -6.44 1.58
C SER A 63 7.95 -4.99 1.15
N VAL A 64 6.76 -4.47 1.40
CA VAL A 64 6.37 -3.09 1.13
C VAL A 64 5.96 -2.44 2.44
N TYR A 65 6.44 -1.23 2.69
CA TYR A 65 6.00 -0.38 3.79
C TYR A 65 5.48 0.89 3.19
N GLY A 66 4.33 1.36 3.67
CA GLY A 66 3.67 2.51 3.08
C GLY A 66 3.23 3.50 4.14
N VAL A 67 3.31 4.77 3.79
CA VAL A 67 2.54 5.84 4.42
C VAL A 67 1.81 6.60 3.32
N GLY A 68 0.65 7.15 3.62
CA GLY A 68 -0.09 7.92 2.65
C GLY A 68 -1.24 8.65 3.29
N GLY A 69 -2.04 9.29 2.45
CA GLY A 69 -3.15 10.09 2.92
C GLY A 69 -3.64 11.06 1.88
N ARG A 70 -4.62 11.85 2.29
CA ARG A 70 -5.19 12.95 1.53
C ARG A 70 -5.28 14.15 2.46
N GLY A 71 -4.73 15.27 2.01
CA GLY A 71 -4.91 16.55 2.71
C GLY A 71 -6.36 17.06 2.58
N PRO A 72 -6.77 18.02 3.42
CA PRO A 72 -7.99 18.77 3.18
C PRO A 72 -7.88 19.48 1.83
N ASP A 73 -8.95 19.38 1.04
CA ASP A 73 -8.94 19.75 -0.38
C ASP A 73 -9.28 21.24 -0.50
N ALA A 74 -8.26 22.11 -0.55
CA ALA A 74 -8.44 23.56 -0.52
C ALA A 74 -9.32 24.14 -1.64
N ALA A 75 -9.56 23.40 -2.74
CA ALA A 75 -10.38 23.83 -3.87
C ALA A 75 -11.84 23.36 -3.81
N THR A 76 -12.16 22.35 -3.00
CA THR A 76 -13.52 21.79 -2.84
C THR A 76 -14.16 22.21 -1.51
N ASP A 77 -13.39 22.88 -0.65
CA ASP A 77 -13.74 23.26 0.74
C ASP A 77 -14.73 24.44 0.87
N ALA A 78 -15.08 25.12 -0.23
CA ALA A 78 -16.07 26.20 -0.16
C ALA A 78 -17.51 25.71 0.07
N ALA A 79 -17.76 24.39 -0.04
CA ALA A 79 -19.10 23.80 0.11
C ALA A 79 -19.20 22.62 1.10
N MET A 80 -18.09 22.09 1.64
CA MET A 80 -18.07 20.94 2.55
C MET A 80 -17.05 21.14 3.69
N THR A 81 -17.41 21.96 4.67
CA THR A 81 -16.57 22.42 5.80
C THR A 81 -16.13 21.35 6.82
N ASP A 82 -16.21 20.05 6.52
CA ASP A 82 -16.05 19.02 7.55
C ASP A 82 -15.42 17.69 7.04
N VAL A 83 -14.60 17.75 5.98
CA VAL A 83 -13.87 16.55 5.53
C VAL A 83 -12.56 16.39 6.34
N PRO A 84 -12.46 15.44 7.27
CA PRO A 84 -11.25 15.26 8.06
C PRO A 84 -10.10 14.80 7.15
N ALA A 85 -8.89 15.31 7.43
CA ALA A 85 -7.67 14.81 6.81
C ALA A 85 -7.57 13.28 7.04
N VAL A 86 -7.20 12.53 6.00
CA VAL A 86 -7.01 11.09 6.11
C VAL A 86 -5.54 10.78 6.02
N TRP A 87 -5.03 9.99 6.95
CA TRP A 87 -3.67 9.47 6.89
C TRP A 87 -3.69 7.96 7.14
N MET A 88 -2.76 7.26 6.51
CA MET A 88 -2.69 5.81 6.57
C MET A 88 -1.24 5.34 6.60
N TYR A 89 -1.04 4.20 7.23
CA TYR A 89 0.20 3.47 7.19
C TYR A 89 -0.10 2.01 6.96
N GLY A 90 0.78 1.32 6.27
CA GLY A 90 0.51 -0.04 5.83
C GLY A 90 1.76 -0.85 5.60
N VAL A 91 1.53 -2.15 5.55
CA VAL A 91 2.54 -3.15 5.22
C VAL A 91 1.98 -4.07 4.14
N GLY A 92 2.88 -4.61 3.34
CA GLY A 92 2.50 -5.52 2.29
C GLY A 92 3.68 -6.29 1.76
N MET A 93 3.43 -7.02 0.69
CA MET A 93 4.42 -7.83 0.02
C MET A 93 3.98 -8.17 -1.38
N GLY A 94 4.97 -8.49 -2.22
CA GLY A 94 4.69 -8.76 -3.61
C GLY A 94 5.83 -9.44 -4.35
N PRO A 95 5.53 -10.22 -5.41
CA PRO A 95 6.51 -10.58 -6.40
C PRO A 95 6.90 -9.40 -7.29
N THR A 96 8.10 -9.49 -7.87
CA THR A 96 8.62 -8.55 -8.86
C THR A 96 9.20 -9.29 -10.07
N TRP A 97 8.98 -8.73 -11.26
CA TRP A 97 9.55 -9.18 -12.52
C TRP A 97 10.33 -8.04 -13.17
N ARG A 98 11.65 -8.19 -13.24
CA ARG A 98 12.55 -7.18 -13.81
C ARG A 98 12.96 -7.54 -15.23
N GLY A 99 12.57 -6.71 -16.19
CA GLY A 99 13.05 -6.71 -17.56
C GLY A 99 14.27 -5.79 -17.72
N ARG A 100 14.59 -5.43 -18.97
CA ARG A 100 15.78 -4.62 -19.29
C ARG A 100 15.62 -3.14 -18.91
N ALA A 101 14.44 -2.58 -19.10
CA ALA A 101 14.13 -1.16 -18.82
C ALA A 101 12.82 -0.99 -18.03
N THR A 102 12.21 -2.10 -17.63
CA THR A 102 10.90 -2.16 -17.01
C THR A 102 10.91 -3.11 -15.84
N THR A 103 10.22 -2.75 -14.77
CA THR A 103 9.92 -3.64 -13.66
C THR A 103 8.40 -3.72 -13.51
N VAL A 104 7.88 -4.91 -13.29
CA VAL A 104 6.47 -5.13 -12.96
C VAL A 104 6.40 -5.66 -11.54
N ASP A 105 5.56 -5.05 -10.72
CA ASP A 105 5.31 -5.43 -9.34
C ASP A 105 3.84 -5.76 -9.15
N VAL A 106 3.56 -6.78 -8.32
CA VAL A 106 2.20 -7.09 -7.85
C VAL A 106 2.24 -7.07 -6.33
N ASP A 107 1.57 -6.12 -5.69
CA ASP A 107 1.67 -5.89 -4.25
C ASP A 107 0.32 -6.13 -3.57
N ALA A 108 0.29 -7.00 -2.57
CA ALA A 108 -0.82 -7.10 -1.62
C ALA A 108 -0.47 -6.27 -0.37
N MET A 109 -1.31 -5.29 -0.05
CA MET A 109 -1.12 -4.31 1.00
C MET A 109 -2.28 -4.35 2.00
N ALA A 110 -1.97 -4.15 3.27
CA ALA A 110 -2.93 -3.85 4.33
C ALA A 110 -2.57 -2.50 4.95
N TRP A 111 -3.55 -1.60 5.02
CA TRP A 111 -3.42 -0.22 5.48
C TRP A 111 -4.33 0.03 6.67
N GLN A 112 -3.78 0.53 7.76
CA GLN A 112 -4.58 1.17 8.81
C GLN A 112 -4.90 2.59 8.34
N VAL A 113 -6.19 2.91 8.25
CA VAL A 113 -6.67 4.23 7.83
C VAL A 113 -7.13 5.00 9.07
N ASN A 114 -6.63 6.22 9.25
CA ASN A 114 -6.95 7.08 10.37
C ASN A 114 -7.59 8.37 9.85
N HIS A 115 -8.59 8.86 10.59
CA HIS A 115 -9.33 10.07 10.26
C HIS A 115 -9.00 11.18 11.27
N GLY A 116 -8.69 12.37 10.76
CA GLY A 116 -8.29 13.51 11.59
C GLY A 116 -6.85 13.40 12.12
N ALA A 117 -6.55 14.21 13.14
CA ALA A 117 -5.19 14.31 13.71
C ALA A 117 -4.83 13.15 14.67
N GLY A 118 -5.80 12.33 15.07
CA GLY A 118 -5.62 11.24 16.04
C GLY A 118 -5.54 9.86 15.39
N HIS A 119 -5.04 8.88 16.16
CA HIS A 119 -5.19 7.47 15.82
C HIS A 119 -6.64 7.04 16.06
N ASP A 120 -7.22 6.32 15.09
CA ASP A 120 -8.60 5.84 15.19
C ASP A 120 -8.63 4.53 16.01
N GLY A 121 -9.49 4.47 17.02
CA GLY A 121 -9.68 3.28 17.85
C GLY A 121 -10.64 2.26 17.23
N ASP A 122 -11.38 2.68 16.20
CA ASP A 122 -12.32 1.84 15.47
C ASP A 122 -11.63 1.01 14.36
N LEU A 123 -12.28 -0.09 13.95
CA LEU A 123 -11.80 -0.86 12.81
C LEU A 123 -11.86 0.02 11.55
N SER A 124 -10.71 0.20 10.92
CA SER A 124 -10.54 1.04 9.73
C SER A 124 -9.38 0.49 8.89
N LEU A 125 -9.69 -0.54 8.11
CA LEU A 125 -8.69 -1.33 7.37
C LEU A 125 -8.94 -1.24 5.87
N LEU A 126 -7.94 -0.81 5.12
CA LEU A 126 -7.91 -0.87 3.66
C LEU A 126 -6.97 -1.99 3.21
N SER A 127 -7.54 -3.04 2.62
CA SER A 127 -6.78 -4.05 1.87
C SER A 127 -6.69 -3.62 0.41
N GLN A 128 -5.49 -3.66 -0.16
CA GLN A 128 -5.24 -3.19 -1.51
C GLN A 128 -4.38 -4.19 -2.28
N LEU A 129 -4.81 -4.58 -3.47
CA LEU A 129 -4.02 -5.34 -4.43
C LEU A 129 -3.61 -4.41 -5.57
N ARG A 130 -2.31 -4.16 -5.74
CA ARG A 130 -1.77 -3.27 -6.77
C ARG A 130 -1.04 -4.07 -7.84
N VAL A 131 -1.14 -3.62 -9.09
CA VAL A 131 -0.26 -4.03 -10.18
C VAL A 131 0.36 -2.77 -10.77
N SER A 132 1.69 -2.68 -10.79
CA SER A 132 2.42 -1.54 -11.32
C SER A 132 3.48 -1.95 -12.32
N ALA A 133 3.64 -1.12 -13.35
CA ALA A 133 4.78 -1.13 -14.24
C ALA A 133 5.61 0.14 -14.01
N ALA A 134 6.92 -0.03 -14.01
CA ALA A 134 7.83 1.06 -13.76
C ALA A 134 8.97 1.07 -14.78
N TRP A 135 9.11 2.18 -15.50
CA TRP A 135 10.08 2.40 -16.57
C TRP A 135 11.27 3.21 -16.05
N ASP A 136 12.48 2.68 -16.21
CA ASP A 136 13.70 3.32 -15.72
C ASP A 136 14.15 4.42 -16.69
N LEU A 137 14.14 5.69 -16.24
CA LEU A 137 14.54 6.86 -17.03
C LEU A 137 15.89 7.42 -16.54
N GLY A 138 16.80 6.54 -16.12
CA GLY A 138 18.08 6.90 -15.53
C GLY A 138 18.02 6.90 -14.00
N ALA A 139 18.13 8.07 -13.37
CA ALA A 139 18.19 8.19 -11.91
C ALA A 139 16.83 8.03 -11.21
N VAL A 140 15.73 8.14 -11.97
CA VAL A 140 14.35 8.05 -11.50
C VAL A 140 13.57 7.20 -12.51
N GLY A 141 12.66 6.37 -12.01
CA GLY A 141 11.70 5.66 -12.85
C GLY A 141 10.30 6.27 -12.76
N VAL A 142 9.55 6.20 -13.84
CA VAL A 142 8.11 6.54 -13.83
C VAL A 142 7.32 5.27 -13.54
N VAL A 143 6.32 5.38 -12.68
CA VAL A 143 5.43 4.29 -12.31
C VAL A 143 4.02 4.58 -12.79
N ALA A 144 3.35 3.58 -13.35
CA ALA A 144 1.91 3.59 -13.56
C ALA A 144 1.32 2.24 -13.17
N GLY A 145 0.09 2.24 -12.67
CA GLY A 145 -0.54 1.02 -12.21
C GLY A 145 -2.04 1.13 -11.96
N VAL A 146 -2.59 -0.01 -11.59
CA VAL A 146 -3.99 -0.19 -11.17
C VAL A 146 -4.02 -0.85 -9.80
N ALA A 147 -5.05 -0.56 -9.02
CA ALA A 147 -5.28 -1.22 -7.75
C ALA A 147 -6.75 -1.59 -7.54
N GLY A 148 -6.98 -2.75 -6.91
CA GLY A 148 -8.26 -3.13 -6.34
C GLY A 148 -8.25 -2.88 -4.84
N ASN A 149 -9.25 -2.18 -4.34
CA ASN A 149 -9.33 -1.74 -2.95
C ASN A 149 -10.52 -2.39 -2.26
N VAL A 150 -10.32 -2.86 -1.04
CA VAL A 150 -11.37 -3.36 -0.14
C VAL A 150 -11.20 -2.65 1.19
N TYR A 151 -12.16 -1.81 1.55
CA TYR A 151 -12.16 -1.07 2.81
C TYR A 151 -13.22 -1.60 3.73
N VAL A 152 -12.82 -1.91 4.96
CA VAL A 152 -13.70 -2.40 6.02
C VAL A 152 -13.65 -1.42 7.18
N SER A 153 -14.81 -0.91 7.59
CA SER A 153 -14.90 -0.01 8.73
C SER A 153 -16.15 -0.20 9.57
N THR A 154 -16.03 -0.06 10.88
CA THR A 154 -17.17 -0.05 11.82
C THR A 154 -17.66 1.36 12.15
N ARG A 155 -17.06 2.41 11.57
CA ARG A 155 -17.45 3.79 11.86
C ARG A 155 -18.76 4.18 11.18
N PRO A 156 -19.73 4.73 11.93
CA PRO A 156 -20.98 5.24 11.36
C PRO A 156 -20.76 6.51 10.50
N ASP A 157 -19.74 7.30 10.83
CA ASP A 157 -19.33 8.56 10.20
C ASP A 157 -18.20 8.40 9.17
N ALA A 158 -17.75 7.16 8.88
CA ALA A 158 -16.72 6.90 7.88
C ALA A 158 -17.13 7.57 6.56
N PRO A 159 -16.41 8.61 6.11
CA PRO A 159 -16.95 9.49 5.09
C PRO A 159 -17.30 8.70 3.84
N ARG A 160 -18.52 8.92 3.32
CA ARG A 160 -19.03 8.23 2.13
C ARG A 160 -18.19 8.55 0.89
N ASP A 161 -17.52 9.69 0.89
CA ASP A 161 -16.98 10.32 -0.32
C ASP A 161 -15.45 10.54 -0.28
N VAL A 162 -14.79 10.29 0.85
CA VAL A 162 -13.40 10.76 1.07
C VAL A 162 -12.33 9.85 0.47
N LEU A 163 -12.66 8.59 0.19
CA LEU A 163 -11.78 7.67 -0.55
C LEU A 163 -12.42 7.13 -1.84
N PHE A 164 -13.65 7.53 -2.17
CA PHE A 164 -14.51 6.76 -3.08
C PHE A 164 -15.24 7.69 -4.05
N ARG A 165 -14.90 7.64 -5.35
CA ARG A 165 -15.74 8.22 -6.42
C ARG A 165 -16.60 7.18 -7.13
N THR A 166 -16.48 5.90 -6.78
CA THR A 166 -17.18 4.81 -7.48
C THR A 166 -17.33 3.63 -6.51
N THR A 167 -18.54 3.35 -6.01
CA THR A 167 -18.77 2.28 -5.02
C THR A 167 -19.96 1.41 -5.38
N GLY A 168 -19.84 0.12 -5.05
CA GLY A 168 -20.95 -0.74 -4.67
C GLY A 168 -20.83 -1.04 -3.18
N ASP A 169 -21.90 -0.81 -2.42
CA ASP A 169 -21.96 -1.14 -0.98
C ASP A 169 -22.42 -2.60 -0.81
N LEU A 170 -21.62 -3.39 -0.09
CA LEU A 170 -21.99 -4.76 0.27
C LEU A 170 -22.43 -4.78 1.73
N GLY A 171 -23.68 -4.36 1.97
CA GLY A 171 -24.36 -4.44 3.27
C GLY A 171 -24.30 -3.15 4.09
N ASP A 172 -25.47 -2.62 4.46
CA ASP A 172 -25.66 -1.45 5.33
C ASP A 172 -26.59 -1.84 6.50
N ASP A 173 -26.23 -2.90 7.22
CA ASP A 173 -26.93 -3.28 8.45
C ASP A 173 -26.41 -2.42 9.62
N PRO A 174 -27.27 -1.69 10.34
CA PRO A 174 -26.86 -0.94 11.52
C PRO A 174 -26.27 -1.88 12.59
N GLY A 175 -25.00 -1.66 12.93
CA GLY A 175 -24.24 -2.47 13.89
C GLY A 175 -23.28 -3.50 13.27
N ARG A 176 -23.18 -3.60 11.93
CA ARG A 176 -22.18 -4.43 11.23
C ARG A 176 -21.09 -3.58 10.57
N ALA A 177 -19.94 -4.19 10.34
CA ALA A 177 -18.84 -3.58 9.60
C ALA A 177 -19.28 -3.28 8.15
N ARG A 178 -19.05 -2.05 7.70
CA ARG A 178 -19.28 -1.61 6.33
C ARG A 178 -18.12 -2.05 5.45
N VAL A 179 -18.43 -2.64 4.29
CA VAL A 179 -17.44 -3.10 3.31
C VAL A 179 -17.63 -2.36 1.99
N ARG A 180 -16.56 -1.75 1.48
CA ARG A 180 -16.53 -1.04 0.19
C ARG A 180 -15.46 -1.60 -0.71
N VAL A 181 -15.76 -1.72 -2.00
CA VAL A 181 -14.85 -2.22 -3.02
C VAL A 181 -14.81 -1.29 -4.23
N TRP A 182 -13.61 -0.93 -4.70
CA TRP A 182 -13.46 -0.07 -5.87
C TRP A 182 -12.08 -0.21 -6.53
N PRO A 183 -11.98 0.01 -7.85
CA PRO A 183 -10.70 0.10 -8.54
C PRO A 183 -10.12 1.52 -8.47
N THR A 184 -8.80 1.65 -8.54
CA THR A 184 -8.09 2.91 -8.78
C THR A 184 -7.00 2.75 -9.83
N VAL A 185 -6.66 3.84 -10.53
CA VAL A 185 -5.43 3.97 -11.32
C VAL A 185 -4.48 4.88 -10.57
N PHE A 186 -3.17 4.67 -10.67
CA PHE A 186 -2.19 5.53 -10.05
C PHE A 186 -0.98 5.76 -10.93
N VAL A 187 -0.34 6.91 -10.72
CA VAL A 187 0.92 7.29 -11.36
C VAL A 187 1.88 7.81 -10.30
N GLY A 188 3.17 7.69 -10.57
CA GLY A 188 4.19 8.07 -9.60
C GLY A 188 5.60 8.05 -10.15
N VAL A 189 6.54 8.22 -9.22
CA VAL A 189 7.97 8.15 -9.47
C VAL A 189 8.61 7.17 -8.51
N ARG A 190 9.68 6.50 -8.94
CA ARG A 190 10.45 5.57 -8.13
C ARG A 190 11.96 5.84 -8.18
N ARG A 191 12.67 5.45 -7.13
CA ARG A 191 14.14 5.44 -7.08
C ARG A 191 14.65 4.22 -6.34
#